data_AF-A0A538FKH6-F1
#
_entry.id   AF-A0A538FKH6-F1
#
_cell.length_a   1.000
_cell.length_b   1.000
_cell.length_c   1.000
_cell.angle_alpha   90.00
_cell.angle_beta   90.00
_cell.angle_gamma   90.00
#
_symmetry.space_group_name_H-M   'P 1'
#
loop_
_entity.id
_entity.type
_entity.pdbx_description
1 polymer ?
#
loop_
_entity_poly.entity_id
_entity_poly.type
_entity_poly.pdbx_seq_one_letter_code
_entity_poly.pdbx_strand_id
1 'polypeptide(L)'
;MSSYVWPSDDGWPYPDTAREVVDPGADMDEDLIWLRMRPHLLDGLAPLERQVIAARFGLGGQPIRSMKELHAETGLARSELREAMGSGLAKLRLNLA
;
A
#
# COMPACT_ATOMS: atom_id res chain seq x y z
N MET A 1 48.54 5.86 2.84
CA MET A 1 47.11 5.71 3.21
C MET A 1 46.30 6.13 2.00
N SER A 2 45.78 5.17 1.24
CA SER A 2 45.16 5.44 -0.06
C SER A 2 43.75 5.99 0.13
N SER A 3 43.58 7.28 -0.14
CA SER A 3 42.27 7.93 -0.24
C SER A 3 41.54 7.34 -1.45
N TYR A 4 40.49 6.56 -1.21
CA TYR A 4 39.55 6.19 -2.27
C TYR A 4 38.82 7.46 -2.71
N VAL A 5 39.24 8.00 -3.85
CA VAL A 5 38.57 9.09 -4.55
C VAL A 5 37.29 8.50 -5.12
N TRP A 6 36.15 8.80 -4.51
CA TRP A 6 34.84 8.58 -5.12
C TRP A 6 34.69 9.57 -6.29
N PRO A 7 34.59 9.10 -7.54
CA PRO A 7 34.32 9.99 -8.67
C PRO A 7 32.82 10.30 -8.70
N SER A 8 32.47 11.52 -8.29
CA SER A 8 31.14 12.15 -8.44
C SER A 8 29.97 11.53 -7.66
N ASP A 9 29.07 12.41 -7.20
CA ASP A 9 27.77 12.09 -6.56
C ASP A 9 26.74 11.47 -7.53
N ASP A 10 27.17 11.00 -8.71
CA ASP A 10 26.31 10.61 -9.85
C ASP A 10 26.10 9.10 -9.97
N GLY A 11 25.92 8.44 -8.82
CA GLY A 11 25.49 7.04 -8.79
C GLY A 11 26.42 6.13 -8.02
N TRP A 12 25.82 5.11 -7.44
CA TRP A 12 26.53 3.95 -6.89
C TRP A 12 27.56 3.43 -7.92
N PRO A 13 28.63 2.74 -7.50
CA PRO A 13 29.89 2.47 -8.24
C PRO A 13 29.78 1.81 -9.64
N TYR A 14 28.58 1.62 -10.15
CA TYR A 14 28.27 1.14 -11.47
C TYR A 14 27.72 2.31 -12.30
N PRO A 15 28.27 2.57 -13.49
CA PRO A 15 27.71 3.59 -14.36
C PRO A 15 26.25 3.27 -14.67
N ASP A 16 25.35 4.26 -14.56
CA ASP A 16 23.90 4.22 -14.90
C ASP A 16 23.62 4.00 -16.41
N THR A 17 24.52 3.27 -17.06
CA THR A 17 24.46 2.82 -18.45
C THR A 17 23.52 1.62 -18.63
N ALA A 18 23.16 0.94 -17.55
CA ALA A 18 22.17 -0.12 -17.58
C ALA A 18 20.78 0.50 -17.66
N ARG A 19 20.08 0.25 -18.77
CA ARG A 19 18.64 0.51 -18.87
C ARG A 19 17.96 -0.10 -17.66
N GLU A 20 17.21 0.70 -16.91
CA GLU A 20 16.44 0.25 -15.75
C GLU A 20 15.56 -0.94 -16.18
N VAL A 21 15.94 -2.15 -15.77
CA VAL A 21 15.18 -3.35 -16.09
C VAL A 21 14.07 -3.41 -15.07
N VAL A 22 12.86 -3.04 -15.49
CA VAL A 22 11.66 -3.32 -14.73
C VAL A 22 11.60 -4.83 -14.54
N ASP A 23 11.74 -5.30 -13.31
CA ASP A 23 11.54 -6.71 -12.97
C ASP A 23 10.02 -7.00 -13.05
N PRO A 24 9.57 -7.74 -14.07
CA PRO A 24 8.15 -8.05 -14.21
C PRO A 24 7.70 -9.14 -13.24
N GLY A 25 8.62 -9.77 -12.48
CA GLY A 25 8.34 -10.72 -11.41
C GLY A 25 8.37 -10.09 -10.02
N ALA A 26 8.62 -8.78 -9.90
CA ALA A 26 8.45 -8.03 -8.66
C ALA A 26 6.95 -7.76 -8.38
N ASP A 27 6.12 -8.78 -8.52
CA ASP A 27 4.74 -8.75 -8.07
C ASP A 27 4.76 -8.78 -6.53
N MET A 28 3.87 -8.00 -5.93
CA MET A 28 3.67 -8.04 -4.48
C MET A 28 3.37 -9.49 -4.10
N ASP A 29 4.07 -10.08 -3.12
CA ASP A 29 3.95 -11.50 -2.74
C ASP A 29 2.51 -11.85 -2.32
N GLU A 30 1.63 -12.10 -3.28
CA GLU A 30 0.22 -12.41 -3.04
C GLU A 30 0.13 -13.67 -2.17
N ASP A 31 1.00 -14.65 -2.42
CA ASP A 31 1.11 -15.87 -1.64
C ASP A 31 1.41 -15.62 -0.16
N LEU A 32 2.26 -14.63 0.17
CA LEU A 32 2.52 -14.25 1.56
C LEU A 32 1.31 -13.56 2.18
N ILE A 33 0.57 -12.75 1.42
CA ILE A 33 -0.68 -12.14 1.89
C ILE A 33 -1.71 -13.23 2.15
N TRP A 34 -1.87 -14.20 1.25
CA TRP A 34 -2.78 -15.34 1.42
C TRP A 34 -2.39 -16.22 2.62
N LEU A 35 -1.10 -16.46 2.83
CA LEU A 35 -0.58 -17.24 3.96
C LEU A 35 -0.74 -16.53 5.31
N ARG A 36 -0.57 -15.19 5.33
CA ARG A 36 -0.67 -14.35 6.53
C ARG A 36 -2.10 -13.91 6.82
N MET A 37 -2.98 -13.93 5.82
CA MET A 37 -4.38 -13.54 5.98
C MET A 37 -5.08 -14.53 6.91
N ARG A 38 -5.38 -14.06 8.12
CA ARG A 38 -6.36 -14.76 8.94
C ARG A 38 -7.73 -14.67 8.25
N PRO A 39 -8.53 -15.76 8.23
CA PRO A 39 -9.94 -15.61 7.94
C PRO A 39 -10.48 -14.54 8.88
N HIS A 40 -11.25 -13.57 8.35
CA HIS A 40 -11.78 -12.43 9.12
C HIS A 40 -10.80 -11.28 9.44
N LEU A 41 -9.73 -11.08 8.66
CA LEU A 41 -8.79 -9.95 8.85
C LEU A 41 -9.48 -8.57 8.98
N LEU A 42 -10.61 -8.37 8.29
CA LEU A 42 -11.36 -7.11 8.30
C LEU A 42 -12.32 -6.97 9.50
N ASP A 43 -12.53 -8.00 10.31
CA ASP A 43 -13.50 -7.97 11.42
C ASP A 43 -13.02 -7.11 12.59
N GLY A 44 -11.69 -6.94 12.73
CA GLY A 44 -11.09 -6.02 13.71
C GLY A 44 -11.19 -4.54 13.34
N LEU A 45 -11.67 -4.21 12.14
CA LEU A 45 -11.83 -2.84 11.68
C LEU A 45 -13.19 -2.27 12.09
N ALA A 46 -13.22 -0.98 12.39
CA ALA A 46 -14.48 -0.26 12.57
C ALA A 46 -15.29 -0.26 11.26
N PRO A 47 -16.62 -0.16 11.31
CA PRO A 47 -17.47 -0.25 10.12
C PRO A 47 -17.06 0.70 8.98
N LEU A 48 -16.70 1.94 9.33
CA LEU A 48 -16.24 2.95 8.35
C LEU A 48 -14.88 2.60 7.75
N GLU A 49 -13.93 2.13 8.57
CA GLU A 49 -12.59 1.73 8.11
C GLU A 49 -12.71 0.55 7.13
N ARG A 50 -13.52 -0.45 7.48
CA ARG A 50 -13.81 -1.60 6.64
C ARG A 50 -14.45 -1.19 5.32
N GLN A 51 -15.44 -0.29 5.35
CA GLN A 51 -16.10 0.21 4.15
C GLN A 51 -15.13 0.95 3.23
N VAL A 52 -14.33 1.87 3.78
CA VAL A 52 -13.38 2.69 3.01
C VAL A 52 -12.28 1.82 2.42
N ILE A 53 -11.71 0.89 3.19
CA ILE A 53 -10.66 -0.02 2.71
C ILE A 53 -11.23 -0.98 1.65
N ALA A 54 -12.38 -1.60 1.91
CA ALA A 54 -12.98 -2.54 0.95
C ALA A 54 -13.30 -1.87 -0.38
N ALA A 55 -13.90 -0.68 -0.37
CA ALA A 55 -14.20 0.04 -1.60
C ALA A 55 -12.94 0.61 -2.28
N ARG A 56 -11.92 1.03 -1.53
CA ARG A 56 -10.69 1.58 -2.11
C ARG A 56 -9.85 0.53 -2.84
N PHE A 57 -9.82 -0.69 -2.33
CA PHE A 57 -8.99 -1.78 -2.84
C PHE A 57 -9.80 -2.89 -3.53
N GLY A 58 -11.12 -2.76 -3.63
CA GLY A 58 -11.99 -3.74 -4.28
C GLY A 58 -12.11 -5.07 -3.53
N LEU A 59 -11.99 -5.05 -2.21
CA LEU A 59 -12.05 -6.27 -1.39
C LEU A 59 -13.50 -6.80 -1.32
N GLY A 60 -13.65 -8.13 -1.28
CA GLY A 60 -14.97 -8.77 -1.18
C GLY A 60 -15.83 -8.61 -2.45
N GLY A 61 -15.21 -8.44 -3.62
CA GLY A 61 -15.92 -8.27 -4.89
C GLY A 61 -16.52 -6.86 -5.09
N GLN A 62 -16.18 -5.91 -4.23
CA GLN A 62 -16.57 -4.51 -4.39
C GLN A 62 -15.83 -3.89 -5.58
N PRO A 63 -16.47 -3.00 -6.37
CA PRO A 63 -15.76 -2.23 -7.38
C PRO A 63 -14.78 -1.26 -6.72
N ILE A 64 -13.60 -1.09 -7.33
CA ILE A 64 -12.60 -0.12 -6.86
C ILE A 64 -13.17 1.30 -7.00
N ARG A 65 -13.09 2.08 -5.92
CA ARG A 65 -13.58 3.46 -5.85
C ARG A 65 -12.47 4.48 -5.59
N SER A 66 -12.62 5.65 -6.21
CA SER A 66 -11.77 6.81 -5.92
C SER A 66 -12.19 7.51 -4.62
N MET A 67 -11.29 8.26 -3.98
CA MET A 67 -11.64 9.06 -2.79
C MET A 67 -12.72 10.12 -3.10
N LYS A 68 -12.79 10.57 -4.35
CA LYS A 68 -13.83 11.50 -4.82
C LYS A 68 -15.18 10.80 -4.91
N GLU A 69 -15.23 9.57 -5.42
CA GLU A 69 -16.44 8.75 -5.44
C GLU A 69 -16.90 8.39 -4.04
N LEU A 70 -15.98 7.99 -3.15
CA LEU A 70 -16.32 7.68 -1.76
C LEU A 70 -16.91 8.88 -1.03
N HIS A 71 -16.38 10.07 -1.26
CA HIS A 71 -16.97 11.31 -0.73
C HIS A 71 -18.39 11.54 -1.26
N ALA A 72 -18.61 11.32 -2.56
CA ALA A 72 -19.92 11.47 -3.17
C ALA A 72 -20.94 10.44 -2.67
N GLU A 73 -20.51 9.20 -2.41
CA GLU A 73 -21.38 8.11 -1.94
C GLU A 73 -21.70 8.21 -0.44
N THR A 74 -20.71 8.59 0.39
CA THR A 74 -20.86 8.62 1.85
C THR A 74 -21.29 9.98 2.41
N GLY A 75 -21.04 11.07 1.67
CA GLY A 75 -21.26 12.44 2.14
C GLY A 75 -20.25 12.92 3.20
N LEU A 76 -19.34 12.06 3.66
CA LEU A 76 -18.33 12.37 4.69
C LEU A 76 -17.20 13.22 4.13
N ALA A 77 -16.57 14.03 4.98
CA ALA A 77 -15.45 14.86 4.54
C ALA A 77 -14.26 14.00 4.08
N ARG A 78 -13.51 14.49 3.08
CA ARG A 78 -12.31 13.78 2.60
C ARG A 78 -11.25 13.58 3.68
N SER A 79 -11.20 14.44 4.69
CA SER A 79 -10.33 14.31 5.86
C SER A 79 -10.71 13.09 6.68
N GLU A 80 -11.99 12.94 7.01
CA GLU A 80 -12.53 11.82 7.79
C GLU A 80 -12.32 10.49 7.07
N LEU A 81 -12.55 10.45 5.74
CA LEU A 81 -12.29 9.26 4.92
C LEU A 81 -10.79 8.89 4.91
N ARG A 82 -9.89 9.88 4.85
CA ARG A 82 -8.44 9.63 4.93
C ARG A 82 -8.01 9.17 6.31
N GLU A 83 -8.59 9.72 7.36
CA GLU A 83 -8.31 9.32 8.73
C GLU A 83 -8.75 7.88 8.98
N ALA A 84 -9.97 7.52 8.57
CA ALA A 84 -10.48 6.15 8.63
C ALA A 84 -9.59 5.18 7.83
N MET A 85 -9.14 5.57 6.64
CA MET A 85 -8.21 4.77 5.83
C MET A 85 -6.86 4.59 6.54
N GLY A 86 -6.28 5.66 7.08
CA GLY A 86 -5.00 5.63 7.78
C GLY A 86 -5.05 4.77 9.04
N SER A 87 -6.07 4.97 9.87
CA SER A 87 -6.33 4.17 11.08
C SER A 87 -6.54 2.69 10.74
N GLY A 88 -7.35 2.40 9.71
CA GLY A 88 -7.61 1.03 9.30
C GLY A 88 -6.35 0.32 8.77
N LEU A 89 -5.54 0.98 7.95
CA LEU A 89 -4.26 0.42 7.47
C LEU A 89 -3.27 0.19 8.62
N ALA A 90 -3.21 1.10 9.61
CA ALA A 90 -2.37 0.91 10.78
C ALA A 90 -2.77 -0.36 11.56
N LYS A 91 -4.07 -0.59 11.76
CA LYS A 91 -4.59 -1.81 12.40
C LYS A 91 -4.28 -3.07 11.59
N LEU A 92 -4.41 -3.01 10.27
CA LEU A 92 -4.07 -4.15 9.40
C LEU A 92 -2.58 -4.48 9.49
N ARG A 93 -1.69 -3.49 9.51
CA ARG A 93 -0.25 -3.71 9.67
C ARG A 93 0.09 -4.41 10.98
N LEU A 94 -0.58 -4.07 12.09
CA LEU A 94 -0.39 -4.75 13.38
C LEU A 94 -0.86 -6.21 13.35
N ASN A 95 -1.89 -6.54 12.56
CA ASN A 95 -2.43 -7.90 12.48
C ASN A 95 -1.70 -8.80 11.46
N LEU A 96 -0.90 -8.21 10.58
CA LEU A 96 -0.10 -8.92 9.56
C LEU A 96 1.37 -9.12 9.96
N ALA A 97 1.81 -8.48 11.05
CA ALA A 97 3.18 -8.54 11.57
C ALA A 97 3.58 -9.96 12.02
#